data_AF-A0A9D6J672-F1
#
_entry.id   AF-A0A9D6J672-F1
#
_cell.length_a   1.000
_cell.length_b   1.000
_cell.length_c   1.000
_cell.angle_alpha   90.00
_cell.angle_beta   90.00
_cell.angle_gamma   90.00
#
_symmetry.space_group_name_H-M   'P 1'
#
loop_
_entity.id
_entity.type
_entity.pdbx_description
1 polymer ?
#
loop_
_entity_poly.entity_id
_entity_poly.type
_entity_poly.pdbx_seq_one_letter_code
_entity_poly.pdbx_strand_id
1 'polypeptide(L)'
;MRVVKKNGFTFIEVIVGVLIFSFIGASYLAWIKMSTRQIEFGADHFSAILLSQKLMEDLNQEIIINPYGFSGIEGKNIPSEKVVDGGSPYFSYLADTSPPWFYIDPSADGKIDSNQEPLYSQLKDFSFSLSALRQGSLTDPSELKNLYIVTGKLNWKAKTGGGKYEFSCDFPSVISAKKTQFSSNPDDAEIEKLICSEFYLEAGKSLSSLISAKGGDFDTIKGLGKIHYVCKNYFASAFFSDTLKLINDLEDKRKNLKGKASNELAKCCRELAKQFYELAKSSFQILAALEPTFSMVQKNFDQQHLGKYLWENKFRFSQVFQNFKQVCDNLNSSLFWSRTNYESLLEKSLILSQGSRRVNQIVLRLLDIYKILSVSPSYKEGKKDYKDFLARMKSFCNGRNPFLNRLIFQEIAWADNPSELQKRYPNLKIVSDIVEAKIPGFLNFIRTNK
;
A
#
# COMPACT_ATOMS: atom_id res chain seq x y z
N MET A 1 -45.46 -41.83 79.96
CA MET A 1 -45.74 -42.47 78.64
C MET A 1 -46.01 -41.38 77.61
N ARG A 2 -45.12 -41.17 76.62
CA ARG A 2 -45.41 -40.32 75.45
C ARG A 2 -46.07 -41.20 74.38
N VAL A 3 -47.34 -40.93 74.08
CA VAL A 3 -48.02 -41.53 72.93
C VAL A 3 -47.54 -40.78 71.68
N VAL A 4 -46.72 -41.43 70.86
CA VAL A 4 -46.40 -40.95 69.51
C VAL A 4 -47.62 -41.24 68.63
N LYS A 5 -48.35 -40.20 68.20
CA LYS A 5 -49.36 -40.33 67.14
C LYS A 5 -48.65 -40.72 65.84
N LYS A 6 -48.84 -41.96 65.38
CA LYS A 6 -48.51 -42.37 64.02
C LYS A 6 -49.60 -41.85 63.09
N ASN A 7 -49.34 -40.74 62.39
CA ASN A 7 -50.18 -40.29 61.28
C ASN A 7 -49.81 -41.13 60.05
N GLY A 8 -50.69 -42.04 59.65
CA GLY A 8 -50.57 -42.76 58.37
C GLY A 8 -51.14 -41.91 57.25
N PHE A 9 -50.40 -41.77 56.16
CA PHE A 9 -50.87 -41.09 54.94
C PHE A 9 -51.83 -42.01 54.18
N THR A 10 -52.93 -41.44 53.67
CA THR A 10 -53.85 -42.15 52.79
C THR A 10 -53.23 -42.33 51.40
N PHE A 11 -53.58 -43.39 50.67
CA PHE A 11 -53.05 -43.66 49.33
C PHE A 11 -53.28 -42.49 48.35
N ILE A 12 -54.38 -41.76 48.54
CA ILE A 12 -54.69 -40.54 47.78
C ILE A 12 -53.69 -39.43 48.09
N GLU A 13 -53.32 -39.19 49.35
CA GLU A 13 -52.29 -38.20 49.72
C GLU A 13 -50.92 -38.57 49.16
N VAL A 14 -50.59 -39.87 49.08
CA VAL A 14 -49.35 -40.33 48.43
C VAL A 14 -49.39 -40.07 46.93
N ILE A 15 -50.50 -40.36 46.24
CA ILE A 15 -50.65 -40.08 44.81
C ILE A 15 -50.58 -38.57 44.54
N VAL A 16 -51.31 -37.76 45.31
CA VAL A 16 -51.30 -36.31 45.18
C VAL A 16 -49.90 -35.75 45.46
N GLY A 17 -49.21 -36.27 46.48
CA GLY A 17 -47.81 -35.93 46.77
C GLY A 17 -46.88 -36.25 45.59
N VAL A 18 -46.96 -37.46 45.04
CA VAL A 18 -46.14 -37.90 43.88
C VAL A 18 -46.44 -37.05 42.64
N LEU A 19 -47.70 -36.68 42.39
CA LEU A 19 -48.07 -35.82 41.27
C LEU A 19 -47.51 -34.41 41.44
N ILE A 20 -47.60 -33.82 42.65
CA ILE A 20 -47.02 -32.51 42.95
C ILE A 20 -45.50 -32.54 42.79
N PHE A 21 -44.82 -33.54 43.35
CA PHE A 21 -43.36 -33.67 43.21
C PHE A 21 -42.93 -33.89 41.76
N SER A 22 -43.70 -34.67 40.99
CA SER A 22 -43.43 -34.91 39.56
C SER A 22 -43.62 -33.63 38.74
N PHE A 23 -44.65 -32.84 39.04
CA PHE A 23 -44.89 -31.55 38.38
C PHE A 23 -43.80 -30.53 38.70
N ILE A 24 -43.38 -30.43 39.96
CA ILE A 24 -42.28 -29.55 40.38
C ILE A 24 -40.96 -29.99 39.74
N GLY A 25 -40.68 -31.30 39.72
CA GLY A 25 -39.49 -31.86 39.08
C GLY A 25 -39.44 -31.58 37.57
N ALA A 26 -40.56 -31.78 36.87
CA ALA A 26 -40.67 -31.47 35.44
C ALA A 26 -40.49 -29.97 35.17
N SER A 27 -41.09 -29.10 35.99
CA SER A 27 -40.98 -27.65 35.88
C SER A 27 -39.54 -27.18 36.14
N TYR A 28 -38.86 -27.76 37.12
CA TYR A 28 -37.45 -27.47 37.42
C TYR A 28 -36.51 -27.90 36.28
N LEU A 29 -36.72 -29.10 35.71
CA LEU A 29 -35.96 -29.56 34.55
C LEU A 29 -36.20 -28.70 33.30
N ALA A 30 -37.43 -28.23 33.09
CA ALA A 30 -37.75 -27.30 32.02
C ALA A 30 -37.06 -25.94 32.23
N TRP A 31 -37.04 -25.43 33.47
CA TRP A 31 -36.36 -24.19 33.83
C TRP A 31 -34.84 -24.28 33.67
N ILE A 32 -34.21 -25.37 34.12
CA ILE A 32 -32.78 -25.61 33.88
C ILE A 32 -32.48 -25.63 32.39
N LYS A 33 -33.25 -26.40 31.60
CA LYS A 33 -33.07 -26.46 30.14
C LYS A 33 -33.24 -25.08 29.50
N MET A 34 -34.15 -24.24 29.99
CA MET A 34 -34.34 -22.89 29.47
C MET A 34 -33.19 -21.94 29.85
N SER A 35 -32.69 -22.05 31.08
CA SER A 35 -31.54 -21.29 31.57
C SER A 35 -30.24 -21.66 30.84
N THR A 36 -29.94 -22.96 30.70
CA THR A 36 -28.76 -23.42 29.93
C THR A 36 -28.83 -22.97 28.48
N ARG A 37 -30.03 -22.98 27.88
CA ARG A 37 -30.26 -22.44 26.53
C ARG A 37 -29.97 -20.94 26.43
N GLN A 38 -30.39 -20.14 27.41
CA GLN A 38 -30.09 -18.70 27.43
C GLN A 38 -28.59 -18.42 27.58
N ILE A 39 -27.91 -19.20 28.43
CA ILE A 39 -26.45 -19.09 28.63
C ILE A 39 -25.70 -19.49 27.36
N GLU A 40 -26.08 -20.60 26.71
CA GLU A 40 -25.52 -21.04 25.42
C GLU A 40 -25.74 -19.98 24.33
N PHE A 41 -26.94 -19.42 24.21
CA PHE A 41 -27.21 -18.35 23.25
C PHE A 41 -26.39 -17.09 23.53
N GLY A 42 -26.22 -16.71 24.81
CA GLY A 42 -25.37 -15.60 25.21
C GLY A 42 -23.89 -15.83 24.89
N ALA A 43 -23.40 -17.07 25.09
CA ALA A 43 -22.04 -17.46 24.74
C ALA A 43 -21.81 -17.44 23.22
N ASP A 44 -22.75 -17.98 22.44
CA ASP A 44 -22.68 -17.95 20.97
C ASP A 44 -22.75 -16.51 20.43
N HIS A 45 -23.57 -15.65 21.05
CA HIS A 45 -23.63 -14.24 20.70
C HIS A 45 -22.31 -13.51 21.02
N PHE A 46 -21.68 -13.81 22.16
CA PHE A 46 -20.35 -13.28 22.48
C PHE A 46 -19.29 -13.77 21.49
N SER A 47 -19.33 -15.05 21.10
CA SER A 47 -18.47 -15.59 20.02
C SER A 47 -18.71 -14.88 18.69
N ALA A 48 -19.96 -14.55 18.33
CA ALA A 48 -20.26 -13.75 17.15
C ALA A 48 -19.60 -12.36 17.20
N ILE A 49 -19.64 -11.70 18.37
CA ILE A 49 -18.99 -10.39 18.56
C ILE A 49 -17.47 -10.52 18.39
N LEU A 50 -16.84 -11.52 19.01
CA LEU A 50 -15.39 -11.76 18.86
C LEU A 50 -15.00 -12.06 17.41
N LEU A 51 -15.76 -12.92 16.72
CA LEU A 51 -15.55 -13.19 15.30
C LEU A 51 -15.73 -11.95 14.44
N SER A 52 -16.65 -11.04 14.79
CA SER A 52 -16.82 -9.79 14.05
C SER A 52 -15.60 -8.88 14.20
N GLN A 53 -15.03 -8.78 15.41
CA GLN A 53 -13.81 -8.02 15.67
C GLN A 53 -12.63 -8.62 14.91
N LYS A 54 -12.51 -9.96 14.89
CA LYS A 54 -11.46 -10.64 14.12
C LYS A 54 -11.63 -10.41 12.62
N LEU A 55 -12.85 -10.51 12.10
CA LEU A 55 -13.14 -10.24 10.70
C LEU A 55 -12.78 -8.80 10.34
N MET A 56 -13.07 -7.82 11.20
CA MET A 56 -12.65 -6.43 11.01
C MET A 56 -11.12 -6.29 10.96
N GLU A 57 -10.39 -6.98 11.84
CA GLU A 57 -8.92 -7.00 11.82
C GLU A 57 -8.39 -7.57 10.51
N ASP A 58 -8.92 -8.72 10.06
CA ASP A 58 -8.51 -9.37 8.83
C ASP A 58 -8.84 -8.53 7.59
N LEU A 59 -9.99 -7.86 7.58
CA LEU A 59 -10.37 -6.90 6.52
C LEU A 59 -9.41 -5.71 6.49
N ASN A 60 -9.05 -5.16 7.66
CA ASN A 60 -8.08 -4.09 7.75
C ASN A 60 -6.69 -4.53 7.26
N GLN A 61 -6.26 -5.74 7.64
CA GLN A 61 -5.02 -6.33 7.17
C GLN A 61 -5.05 -6.57 5.65
N GLU A 62 -6.17 -7.06 5.12
CA GLU A 62 -6.34 -7.23 3.68
C GLU A 62 -6.14 -5.92 2.95
N ILE A 63 -6.73 -4.81 3.40
CA ILE A 63 -6.61 -3.53 2.69
C ILE A 63 -5.21 -2.94 2.76
N ILE A 64 -4.54 -3.10 3.90
CA ILE A 64 -3.15 -2.68 4.07
C ILE A 64 -2.23 -3.38 3.06
N ILE A 65 -2.53 -4.64 2.74
CA ILE A 65 -1.75 -5.45 1.79
C ILE A 65 -2.26 -5.27 0.36
N ASN A 66 -3.55 -5.44 0.15
CA ASN A 66 -4.28 -5.38 -1.10
C ASN A 66 -5.31 -4.23 -1.10
N PRO A 67 -4.96 -3.05 -1.63
CA PRO A 67 -5.88 -1.91 -1.76
C PRO A 67 -7.14 -2.19 -2.60
N TYR A 68 -7.14 -3.29 -3.37
CA TYR A 68 -8.24 -3.75 -4.21
C TYR A 68 -8.93 -4.99 -3.65
N GLY A 69 -8.71 -5.34 -2.37
CA GLY A 69 -9.31 -6.50 -1.71
C GLY A 69 -10.83 -6.55 -1.88
N PHE A 70 -11.49 -5.38 -1.93
CA PHE A 70 -12.94 -5.28 -2.09
C PHE A 70 -13.45 -5.23 -3.52
N SER A 71 -12.59 -5.08 -4.52
CA SER A 71 -13.01 -5.01 -5.92
C SER A 71 -13.72 -6.29 -6.41
N GLY A 72 -13.42 -7.43 -5.80
CA GLY A 72 -14.09 -8.71 -6.10
C GLY A 72 -15.50 -8.83 -5.53
N ILE A 73 -15.84 -8.01 -4.53
CA ILE A 73 -17.05 -8.13 -3.70
C ILE A 73 -17.91 -6.85 -3.77
N GLU A 74 -17.44 -5.83 -4.49
CA GLU A 74 -18.17 -4.60 -4.74
C GLU A 74 -19.50 -4.88 -5.46
N GLY A 75 -20.60 -4.44 -4.86
CA GLY A 75 -21.95 -4.64 -5.40
C GLY A 75 -22.40 -6.10 -5.45
N LYS A 76 -21.67 -7.02 -4.79
CA LYS A 76 -21.99 -8.45 -4.73
C LYS A 76 -22.15 -8.88 -3.27
N ASN A 77 -23.10 -9.77 -3.01
CA ASN A 77 -23.15 -10.51 -1.76
C ASN A 77 -22.29 -11.77 -1.93
N ILE A 78 -21.21 -11.88 -1.16
CA ILE A 78 -20.45 -13.13 -1.12
C ILE A 78 -21.36 -14.20 -0.50
N PRO A 79 -21.45 -15.41 -1.09
CA PRO A 79 -22.14 -16.52 -0.47
C PRO A 79 -21.60 -16.80 0.94
N SER A 80 -22.43 -17.39 1.80
CA SER A 80 -22.04 -17.64 3.19
C SER A 80 -20.85 -18.61 3.25
N GLU A 81 -19.71 -18.13 3.75
CA GLU A 81 -18.49 -18.90 3.93
C GLU A 81 -18.37 -19.41 5.37
N LYS A 82 -17.65 -20.52 5.57
CA LYS A 82 -17.40 -21.10 6.89
C LYS A 82 -16.21 -20.40 7.57
N VAL A 83 -16.27 -20.31 8.89
CA VAL A 83 -15.18 -19.75 9.72
C VAL A 83 -14.02 -20.75 9.90
N VAL A 84 -14.31 -22.05 9.88
CA VAL A 84 -13.33 -23.13 10.11
C VAL A 84 -12.87 -23.81 8.82
N ASP A 85 -11.88 -24.69 8.92
CA ASP A 85 -11.35 -25.56 7.85
C ASP A 85 -10.68 -24.82 6.68
N GLY A 86 -10.51 -23.50 6.80
CA GLY A 86 -10.01 -22.66 5.71
C GLY A 86 -11.06 -22.45 4.62
N GLY A 87 -12.34 -22.45 4.98
CA GLY A 87 -13.44 -22.12 4.08
C GLY A 87 -13.42 -20.68 3.58
N SER A 88 -12.50 -19.86 4.10
CA SER A 88 -12.34 -18.44 3.79
C SER A 88 -10.86 -18.03 3.96
N PRO A 89 -10.38 -17.00 3.23
CA PRO A 89 -9.09 -16.37 3.51
C PRO A 89 -9.09 -15.57 4.83
N TYR A 90 -10.26 -15.12 5.28
CA TYR A 90 -10.45 -14.54 6.62
C TYR A 90 -10.49 -15.66 7.66
N PHE A 91 -10.13 -15.37 8.91
CA PHE A 91 -10.02 -16.36 9.99
C PHE A 91 -8.89 -17.39 9.81
N SER A 92 -7.96 -17.15 8.88
CA SER A 92 -6.80 -18.02 8.67
C SER A 92 -5.85 -18.06 9.89
N TYR A 93 -5.91 -17.06 10.77
CA TYR A 93 -4.96 -16.85 11.87
C TYR A 93 -5.70 -16.58 13.19
N LEU A 94 -6.30 -17.63 13.77
CA LEU A 94 -7.10 -17.53 15.00
C LEU A 94 -6.42 -18.11 16.23
N ALA A 95 -5.47 -19.03 16.06
CA ALA A 95 -4.79 -19.70 17.16
C ALA A 95 -3.28 -19.58 16.96
N ASP A 96 -2.57 -19.34 18.06
CA ASP A 96 -1.14 -19.53 18.14
C ASP A 96 -0.88 -21.04 18.21
N THR A 97 -0.27 -21.57 17.15
CA THR A 97 -0.06 -23.00 16.93
C THR A 97 1.41 -23.37 17.00
N SER A 98 2.31 -22.39 17.10
CA SER A 98 3.74 -22.60 16.99
C SER A 98 4.57 -21.62 17.83
N PRO A 99 5.64 -22.06 18.51
CA PRO A 99 6.52 -21.16 19.25
C PRO A 99 7.14 -20.06 18.34
N PRO A 100 7.30 -18.81 18.82
CA PRO A 100 7.13 -18.37 20.21
C PRO A 100 5.66 -18.13 20.59
N TRP A 101 5.22 -18.82 21.66
CA TRP A 101 3.86 -18.68 22.19
C TRP A 101 3.55 -17.22 22.59
N PHE A 102 2.27 -16.87 22.57
CA PHE A 102 1.71 -15.52 22.71
C PHE A 102 1.99 -14.58 21.51
N TYR A 103 2.30 -15.13 20.34
CA TYR A 103 2.50 -14.37 19.12
C TYR A 103 1.92 -15.12 17.92
N ILE A 104 0.87 -14.58 17.31
CA ILE A 104 0.30 -15.14 16.08
C ILE A 104 1.17 -14.65 14.90
N ASP A 105 1.93 -15.56 14.28
CA ASP A 105 2.61 -15.30 13.01
C ASP A 105 1.74 -15.77 11.84
N PRO A 106 1.27 -14.86 10.97
CA PRO A 106 0.56 -15.21 9.75
C PRO A 106 1.29 -16.21 8.83
N SER A 107 2.60 -16.40 9.00
CA SER A 107 3.40 -17.29 8.15
C SER A 107 3.58 -18.70 8.73
N ALA A 108 3.32 -18.87 10.03
CA ALA A 108 3.55 -20.12 10.77
C ALA A 108 2.24 -20.68 11.34
N ASP A 109 1.32 -19.80 11.74
CA ASP A 109 0.06 -20.20 12.35
C ASP A 109 -1.02 -20.55 11.34
N GLY A 110 -1.66 -21.69 11.62
CA GLY A 110 -2.62 -22.32 10.72
C GLY A 110 -4.07 -21.96 11.03
N LYS A 111 -4.92 -22.31 10.06
CA LYS A 111 -6.38 -22.31 10.16
C LYS A 111 -6.87 -23.16 11.35
N ILE A 112 -8.08 -22.88 11.82
CA ILE A 112 -8.76 -23.76 12.77
C ILE A 112 -9.18 -25.04 12.06
N ASP A 113 -8.69 -26.16 12.56
CA ASP A 113 -9.03 -27.50 12.12
C ASP A 113 -9.55 -28.35 13.30
N SER A 114 -9.97 -29.58 13.00
CA SER A 114 -10.49 -30.52 13.99
C SER A 114 -9.49 -30.91 15.09
N ASN A 115 -8.22 -30.54 14.97
CA ASN A 115 -7.19 -30.85 15.96
C ASN A 115 -7.17 -29.82 17.10
N GLN A 116 -7.87 -28.69 16.95
CA GLN A 116 -7.91 -27.57 17.89
C GLN A 116 -9.18 -27.57 18.77
N GLU A 117 -9.54 -28.72 19.35
CA GLU A 117 -10.65 -28.78 20.31
C GLU A 117 -10.26 -28.13 21.67
N PRO A 118 -11.18 -27.44 22.37
CA PRO A 118 -12.62 -27.30 22.10
C PRO A 118 -13.00 -26.16 21.14
N LEU A 119 -12.03 -25.41 20.61
CA LEU A 119 -12.29 -24.22 19.79
C LEU A 119 -12.99 -24.57 18.47
N TYR A 120 -12.60 -25.67 17.82
CA TYR A 120 -13.23 -26.13 16.58
C TYR A 120 -14.73 -26.40 16.75
N SER A 121 -15.12 -27.14 17.79
CA SER A 121 -16.54 -27.45 18.02
C SER A 121 -17.40 -26.23 18.34
N GLN A 122 -16.82 -25.17 18.91
CA GLN A 122 -17.50 -23.90 19.15
C GLN A 122 -17.74 -23.09 17.86
N LEU A 123 -16.79 -23.13 16.92
CA LEU A 123 -16.81 -22.23 15.75
C LEU A 123 -17.33 -22.87 14.46
N LYS A 124 -17.38 -24.21 14.38
CA LYS A 124 -17.76 -24.93 13.15
C LYS A 124 -19.16 -24.60 12.61
N ASP A 125 -20.08 -24.18 13.48
CA ASP A 125 -21.46 -23.84 13.13
C ASP A 125 -21.64 -22.37 12.74
N PHE A 126 -20.57 -21.57 12.83
CA PHE A 126 -20.55 -20.18 12.38
C PHE A 126 -20.23 -20.07 10.89
N SER A 127 -20.92 -19.14 10.26
CA SER A 127 -20.73 -18.76 8.87
C SER A 127 -20.83 -17.24 8.75
N PHE A 128 -20.18 -16.67 7.74
CA PHE A 128 -20.21 -15.24 7.51
C PHE A 128 -20.45 -14.90 6.05
N SER A 129 -20.97 -13.71 5.79
CA SER A 129 -21.08 -13.12 4.45
C SER A 129 -20.63 -11.68 4.49
N LEU A 130 -19.98 -11.22 3.43
CA LEU A 130 -19.54 -9.83 3.27
C LEU A 130 -20.21 -9.20 2.06
N SER A 131 -20.42 -7.90 2.14
CA SER A 131 -20.80 -7.05 1.02
C SER A 131 -20.03 -5.74 1.12
N ALA A 132 -19.58 -5.20 -0.01
CA ALA A 132 -18.92 -3.91 -0.06
C ALA A 132 -19.63 -2.97 -1.04
N LEU A 133 -19.87 -1.73 -0.62
CA LEU A 133 -20.47 -0.69 -1.44
C LEU A 133 -19.64 0.58 -1.32
N ARG A 134 -19.30 1.18 -2.47
CA ARG A 134 -18.57 2.44 -2.51
C ARG A 134 -19.49 3.58 -2.07
N GLN A 135 -19.01 4.46 -1.18
CA GLN A 135 -19.83 5.54 -0.63
C GLN A 135 -20.13 6.65 -1.65
N GLY A 136 -19.18 6.95 -2.56
CA GLY A 136 -19.34 7.97 -3.59
C GLY A 136 -19.29 7.40 -5.02
N SER A 137 -19.95 8.08 -5.96
CA SER A 137 -19.81 7.78 -7.40
C SER A 137 -18.39 8.06 -7.87
N LEU A 138 -17.91 7.30 -8.87
CA LEU A 138 -16.60 7.54 -9.50
C LEU A 138 -16.49 8.95 -10.11
N THR A 139 -17.63 9.55 -10.47
CA THR A 139 -17.74 10.89 -11.07
C THR A 139 -17.84 12.02 -10.04
N ASP A 140 -18.02 11.69 -8.75
CA ASP A 140 -18.17 12.68 -7.69
C ASP A 140 -16.81 13.35 -7.39
N PRO A 141 -16.71 14.69 -7.32
CA PRO A 141 -15.51 15.37 -6.85
C PRO A 141 -15.17 15.09 -5.37
N SER A 142 -16.13 14.59 -4.58
CA SER A 142 -15.94 14.30 -3.16
C SER A 142 -14.88 13.22 -2.89
N GLU A 143 -14.32 13.23 -1.68
CA GLU A 143 -13.38 12.20 -1.22
C GLU A 143 -14.09 10.89 -0.85
N LEU A 144 -15.43 10.89 -0.75
CA LEU A 144 -16.24 9.71 -0.43
C LEU A 144 -16.11 8.59 -1.47
N LYS A 145 -15.77 8.93 -2.72
CA LYS A 145 -15.45 7.93 -3.74
C LYS A 145 -14.25 7.08 -3.37
N ASN A 146 -13.38 7.52 -2.45
CA ASN A 146 -12.23 6.77 -1.97
C ASN A 146 -12.57 5.86 -0.77
N LEU A 147 -13.84 5.72 -0.41
CA LEU A 147 -14.29 4.92 0.74
C LEU A 147 -15.25 3.80 0.30
N TYR A 148 -15.11 2.64 0.95
CA TYR A 148 -16.09 1.56 0.93
C TYR A 148 -16.76 1.44 2.30
N ILE A 149 -18.08 1.27 2.30
CA ILE A 149 -18.81 0.65 3.41
C ILE A 149 -18.76 -0.85 3.19
N VAL A 150 -18.24 -1.58 4.16
CA VAL A 150 -18.27 -3.03 4.18
C VAL A 150 -19.23 -3.49 5.28
N THR A 151 -20.24 -4.25 4.88
CA THR A 151 -21.22 -4.84 5.79
C THR A 151 -20.95 -6.33 5.91
N GLY A 152 -20.64 -6.76 7.13
CA GLY A 152 -20.43 -8.15 7.49
C GLY A 152 -21.61 -8.72 8.26
N LYS A 153 -22.04 -9.93 7.90
CA LYS A 153 -23.11 -10.66 8.57
C LYS A 153 -22.58 -12.00 9.04
N LEU A 154 -22.70 -12.28 10.32
CA LEU A 154 -22.40 -13.56 10.94
C LEU A 154 -23.71 -14.29 11.22
N ASN A 155 -23.78 -15.56 10.83
CA ASN A 155 -24.91 -16.44 11.06
C ASN A 155 -24.41 -17.74 11.70
N TRP A 156 -25.09 -18.19 12.75
CA TRP A 156 -24.77 -19.47 13.40
C TRP A 156 -26.02 -20.27 13.70
N LYS A 157 -25.84 -21.59 13.84
CA LYS A 157 -26.90 -22.51 14.25
C LYS A 157 -26.68 -22.91 15.70
N ALA A 158 -27.42 -22.27 16.62
CA ALA A 158 -27.47 -22.73 18.01
C ALA A 158 -28.56 -23.80 18.19
N LYS A 159 -28.44 -24.63 19.24
CA LYS A 159 -29.51 -25.57 19.67
C LYS A 159 -30.81 -24.86 20.08
N THR A 160 -30.74 -23.55 20.28
CA THR A 160 -31.82 -22.66 20.73
C THR A 160 -32.54 -21.92 19.61
N GLY A 161 -32.04 -22.01 18.38
CA GLY A 161 -32.50 -21.23 17.23
C GLY A 161 -31.33 -20.52 16.56
N GLY A 162 -31.39 -20.33 15.24
CA GLY A 162 -30.32 -19.66 14.51
C GLY A 162 -30.16 -18.20 14.93
N GLY A 163 -28.93 -17.74 15.12
CA GLY A 163 -28.61 -16.35 15.45
C GLY A 163 -27.99 -15.61 14.26
N LYS A 164 -28.14 -14.28 14.28
CA LYS A 164 -27.55 -13.37 13.29
C LYS A 164 -26.95 -12.15 13.99
N TYR A 165 -25.80 -11.71 13.51
CA TYR A 165 -25.15 -10.48 13.93
C TYR A 165 -24.64 -9.72 12.71
N GLU A 166 -24.92 -8.43 12.62
CA GLU A 166 -24.55 -7.57 11.50
C GLU A 166 -23.73 -6.39 12.00
N PHE A 167 -22.65 -6.08 11.30
CA PHE A 167 -21.80 -4.93 11.57
C PHE A 167 -21.39 -4.26 10.27
N SER A 168 -21.03 -2.98 10.35
CA SER A 168 -20.62 -2.18 9.20
C SER A 168 -19.38 -1.37 9.55
N CYS A 169 -18.45 -1.29 8.61
CA CYS A 169 -17.19 -0.56 8.77
C CYS A 169 -16.80 0.17 7.50
N ASP A 170 -16.19 1.34 7.67
CA ASP A 170 -15.66 2.14 6.58
C ASP A 170 -14.19 1.86 6.35
N PHE A 171 -13.82 1.74 5.08
CA PHE A 171 -12.48 1.39 4.69
C PHE A 171 -11.98 2.22 3.49
N PRO A 172 -10.69 2.61 3.49
CA PRO A 172 -10.12 3.36 2.38
C PRO A 172 -9.83 2.46 1.16
N SER A 173 -10.21 2.93 -0.01
CA SER A 173 -9.79 2.40 -1.31
C SER A 173 -9.55 3.57 -2.27
N VAL A 174 -8.31 4.05 -2.25
CA VAL A 174 -7.90 5.27 -2.97
C VAL A 174 -7.89 5.02 -4.47
N ILE A 175 -8.83 5.64 -5.18
CA ILE A 175 -8.97 5.56 -6.64
C ILE A 175 -8.66 6.90 -7.32
N SER A 176 -8.50 7.98 -6.55
CA SER A 176 -8.04 9.27 -7.07
C SER A 176 -6.53 9.40 -6.97
N ALA A 177 -5.91 9.99 -8.01
CA ALA A 177 -4.51 10.38 -7.93
C ALA A 177 -4.29 11.37 -6.78
N LYS A 178 -3.14 11.26 -6.12
CA LYS A 178 -2.77 12.21 -5.06
C LYS A 178 -2.58 13.58 -5.70
N LYS A 179 -3.27 14.61 -5.17
CA LYS A 179 -3.04 16.00 -5.59
C LYS A 179 -1.57 16.34 -5.26
N THR A 180 -0.78 16.60 -6.29
CA THR A 180 0.62 17.05 -6.14
C THR A 180 0.60 18.52 -5.72
N GLN A 181 0.92 18.79 -4.45
CA GLN A 181 1.24 20.14 -4.00
C GLN A 181 2.76 20.30 -4.08
N PHE A 182 3.22 21.16 -4.99
CA PHE A 182 4.61 21.61 -4.99
C PHE A 182 4.74 22.72 -3.96
N SER A 183 5.62 22.53 -2.97
CA SER A 183 5.71 23.39 -1.79
C SER A 183 6.47 24.71 -2.00
N SER A 184 7.02 24.94 -3.19
CA SER A 184 7.71 26.20 -3.48
C SER A 184 7.67 26.49 -4.98
N ASN A 185 6.98 27.56 -5.37
CA ASN A 185 7.30 28.23 -6.62
C ASN A 185 8.63 28.96 -6.40
N PRO A 186 9.60 28.80 -7.31
CA PRO A 186 10.86 29.54 -7.22
C PRO A 186 10.58 31.05 -7.33
N ASP A 187 11.38 31.86 -6.63
CA ASP A 187 11.27 33.32 -6.70
C ASP A 187 11.66 33.81 -8.10
N ASP A 188 10.71 34.44 -8.78
CA ASP A 188 10.88 34.98 -10.11
C ASP A 188 12.01 36.01 -10.18
N ALA A 189 12.22 36.79 -9.11
CA ALA A 189 13.29 37.80 -9.07
C ALA A 189 14.69 37.17 -9.03
N GLU A 190 14.84 36.02 -8.36
CA GLU A 190 16.10 35.28 -8.34
C GLU A 190 16.39 34.61 -9.68
N ILE A 191 15.36 34.06 -10.33
CA ILE A 191 15.48 33.49 -11.67
C ILE A 191 15.94 34.56 -12.66
N GLU A 192 15.34 35.75 -12.64
CA GLU A 192 15.73 36.85 -13.53
C GLU A 192 17.18 37.30 -13.31
N LYS A 193 17.60 37.47 -12.04
CA LYS A 193 18.99 37.80 -11.71
C LYS A 193 19.97 36.76 -12.25
N LEU A 194 19.63 35.48 -12.10
CA LEU A 194 20.44 34.36 -12.59
C LEU A 194 20.53 34.34 -14.13
N ILE A 195 19.43 34.62 -14.83
CA ILE A 195 19.43 34.71 -16.30
C ILE A 195 20.34 35.85 -16.76
N CYS A 196 20.21 37.03 -16.16
CA CYS A 196 21.01 38.18 -16.53
C CYS A 196 22.51 37.93 -16.31
N SER A 197 22.89 37.30 -15.20
CA SER A 197 24.29 37.01 -14.88
C SER A 197 24.88 35.83 -15.66
N GLU A 198 24.16 34.72 -15.83
CA GLU A 198 24.72 33.49 -16.39
C GLU A 198 24.43 33.32 -17.89
N PHE A 199 23.25 33.74 -18.38
CA PHE A 199 22.92 33.60 -19.80
C PHE A 199 23.41 34.80 -20.60
N TYR A 200 23.16 36.01 -20.12
CA TYR A 200 23.54 37.23 -20.81
C TYR A 200 24.92 37.78 -20.44
N LEU A 201 25.49 37.38 -19.29
CA LEU A 201 26.74 37.93 -18.71
C LEU A 201 26.65 39.43 -18.39
N GLU A 202 25.45 39.93 -18.10
CA GLU A 202 25.17 41.34 -17.78
C GLU A 202 24.46 41.43 -16.44
N ALA A 203 25.21 41.19 -15.36
CA ALA A 203 24.69 41.32 -14.00
C ALA A 203 24.21 42.75 -13.72
N GLY A 204 23.05 42.89 -13.08
CA GLY A 204 22.47 44.18 -12.67
C GLY A 204 21.51 44.85 -13.66
N LYS A 205 21.34 44.31 -14.88
CA LYS A 205 20.29 44.74 -15.81
C LYS A 205 18.99 43.95 -15.62
N SER A 206 17.85 44.56 -15.96
CA SER A 206 16.56 43.85 -15.95
C SER A 206 16.44 42.93 -17.17
N LEU A 207 15.81 41.77 -16.99
CA LEU A 207 15.60 40.81 -18.07
C LEU A 207 14.81 41.42 -19.24
N SER A 208 13.79 42.23 -18.94
CA SER A 208 12.99 42.94 -19.94
C SER A 208 13.83 43.87 -20.83
N SER A 209 14.81 44.58 -20.26
CA SER A 209 15.70 45.47 -21.00
C SER A 209 16.63 44.69 -21.96
N LEU A 210 17.12 43.53 -21.51
CA LEU A 210 18.00 42.67 -22.30
C LEU A 210 17.25 42.03 -23.47
N ILE A 211 16.02 41.58 -23.24
CA ILE A 211 15.17 41.01 -24.29
C ILE A 211 14.78 42.06 -25.32
N SER A 212 14.44 43.27 -24.88
CA SER A 212 14.12 44.38 -25.79
C SER A 212 15.31 44.76 -26.67
N ALA A 213 16.54 44.68 -26.13
CA ALA A 213 17.75 45.04 -26.84
C ALA A 213 18.31 43.92 -27.74
N LYS A 214 18.21 42.66 -27.32
CA LYS A 214 18.87 41.51 -27.97
C LYS A 214 17.89 40.53 -28.66
N GLY A 215 16.59 40.80 -28.53
CA GLY A 215 15.51 39.95 -29.02
C GLY A 215 15.29 38.70 -28.17
N GLY A 216 14.17 38.03 -28.42
CA GLY A 216 13.75 36.81 -27.75
C GLY A 216 12.36 36.94 -27.12
N ASP A 217 11.79 35.80 -26.75
CA ASP A 217 10.55 35.66 -26.02
C ASP A 217 10.83 35.54 -24.52
N PHE A 218 10.16 36.38 -23.74
CA PHE A 218 10.35 36.47 -22.29
C PHE A 218 10.02 35.15 -21.59
N ASP A 219 8.91 34.51 -21.98
CA ASP A 219 8.43 33.30 -21.31
C ASP A 219 9.36 32.10 -21.58
N THR A 220 9.85 31.97 -22.81
CA THR A 220 10.80 30.91 -23.18
C THR A 220 12.13 31.05 -22.45
N ILE A 221 12.69 32.26 -22.36
CA ILE A 221 13.96 32.53 -21.67
C ILE A 221 13.79 32.36 -20.16
N LYS A 222 12.70 32.86 -19.58
CA LYS A 222 12.36 32.66 -18.17
C LYS A 222 12.16 31.17 -17.85
N GLY A 223 11.54 30.42 -18.76
CA GLY A 223 11.39 28.97 -18.67
C GLY A 223 12.72 28.23 -18.59
N LEU A 224 13.68 28.58 -19.45
CA LEU A 224 15.05 28.03 -19.39
C LEU A 224 15.76 28.38 -18.08
N GLY A 225 15.63 29.63 -17.61
CA GLY A 225 16.18 30.05 -16.32
C GLY A 225 15.57 29.29 -15.16
N LYS A 226 14.25 29.05 -15.17
CA LYS A 226 13.56 28.25 -14.15
C LYS A 226 14.05 26.81 -14.11
N ILE A 227 14.22 26.15 -15.26
CA ILE A 227 14.78 24.79 -15.34
C ILE A 227 16.19 24.76 -14.73
N HIS A 228 17.04 25.71 -15.12
CA HIS A 228 18.41 25.79 -14.61
C HIS A 228 18.45 26.04 -13.11
N TYR A 229 17.71 27.04 -12.62
CA TYR A 229 17.65 27.41 -11.21
C TYR A 229 17.20 26.23 -10.35
N VAL A 230 16.12 25.55 -10.73
CA VAL A 230 15.58 24.41 -9.96
C VAL A 230 16.58 23.26 -9.93
N CYS A 231 17.15 22.86 -11.07
CA CYS A 231 18.11 21.75 -11.09
C CYS A 231 19.42 22.10 -10.34
N LYS A 232 19.95 23.32 -10.51
CA LYS A 232 21.16 23.78 -9.83
C LYS A 232 20.97 23.81 -8.31
N ASN A 233 19.86 24.38 -7.83
CA ASN A 233 19.57 24.46 -6.41
C ASN A 233 19.27 23.09 -5.79
N TYR A 234 18.69 22.16 -6.56
CA TYR A 234 18.54 20.78 -6.10
C TYR A 234 19.90 20.12 -5.82
N PHE A 235 20.85 20.20 -6.76
CA PHE A 235 22.18 19.61 -6.56
C PHE A 235 23.00 20.32 -5.48
N ALA A 236 22.77 21.61 -5.26
CA ALA A 236 23.39 22.39 -4.19
C ALA A 236 22.67 22.25 -2.83
N SER A 237 21.53 21.56 -2.77
CA SER A 237 20.72 21.48 -1.55
C SER A 237 21.38 20.62 -0.47
N ALA A 238 21.19 21.02 0.80
CA ALA A 238 21.60 20.23 1.95
C ALA A 238 20.99 18.82 1.91
N PHE A 239 19.72 18.72 1.48
CA PHE A 239 19.06 17.43 1.29
C PHE A 239 19.86 16.49 0.37
N PHE A 240 20.28 16.96 -0.80
CA PHE A 240 21.02 16.13 -1.75
C PHE A 240 22.40 15.74 -1.19
N SER A 241 23.14 16.70 -0.63
CA SER A 241 24.47 16.44 -0.08
C SER A 241 24.43 15.49 1.13
N ASP A 242 23.47 15.64 2.02
CA ASP A 242 23.36 14.84 3.24
C ASP A 242 22.88 13.43 2.93
N THR A 243 21.97 13.29 1.96
CA THR A 243 21.52 11.97 1.49
C THR A 243 22.66 11.20 0.84
N LEU A 244 23.49 11.84 0.01
CA LEU A 244 24.67 11.19 -0.59
C LEU A 244 25.71 10.78 0.46
N LYS A 245 26.00 11.65 1.43
CA LYS A 245 26.89 11.31 2.56
C LYS A 245 26.38 10.07 3.30
N LEU A 246 25.10 10.06 3.65
CA LEU A 246 24.48 8.95 4.36
C LEU A 246 24.52 7.65 3.54
N ILE A 247 24.30 7.71 2.22
CA ILE A 247 24.44 6.55 1.33
C ILE A 247 25.87 6.01 1.38
N ASN A 248 26.88 6.87 1.23
CA ASN A 248 28.28 6.45 1.27
C ASN A 248 28.64 5.81 2.62
N ASP A 249 28.24 6.43 3.73
CA ASP A 249 28.46 5.89 5.08
C ASP A 249 27.81 4.52 5.27
N LEU A 250 26.59 4.33 4.75
CA LEU A 250 25.88 3.06 4.80
C LEU A 250 26.50 2.01 3.88
N GLU A 251 27.01 2.38 2.71
CA GLU A 251 27.71 1.45 1.82
C GLU A 251 29.00 0.93 2.45
N ASP A 252 29.75 1.81 3.13
CA ASP A 252 30.96 1.42 3.86
C ASP A 252 30.63 0.52 5.06
N LYS A 253 29.57 0.85 5.83
CA LYS A 253 29.03 -0.07 6.85
C LYS A 253 28.63 -1.42 6.25
N ARG A 254 27.96 -1.44 5.09
CA ARG A 254 27.55 -2.68 4.42
C ARG A 254 28.76 -3.53 4.04
N LYS A 255 29.84 -2.93 3.52
CA LYS A 255 31.09 -3.62 3.19
C LYS A 255 31.70 -4.29 4.42
N ASN A 256 31.72 -3.61 5.56
CA ASN A 256 32.26 -4.13 6.82
C ASN A 256 31.41 -5.25 7.43
N LEU A 257 30.11 -5.30 7.10
CA LEU A 257 29.17 -6.32 7.58
C LEU A 257 29.05 -7.53 6.63
N LYS A 258 29.74 -7.53 5.47
CA LYS A 258 29.68 -8.64 4.50
C LYS A 258 30.11 -9.96 5.15
N GLY A 259 29.32 -11.01 4.92
CA GLY A 259 29.60 -12.38 5.39
C GLY A 259 28.98 -12.76 6.73
N LYS A 260 28.37 -11.82 7.47
CA LYS A 260 27.59 -12.11 8.68
C LYS A 260 26.11 -11.83 8.40
N ALA A 261 25.29 -12.87 8.26
CA ALA A 261 23.84 -12.71 8.21
C ALA A 261 23.37 -12.20 9.59
N SER A 262 23.22 -10.88 9.70
CA SER A 262 22.90 -10.20 10.96
C SER A 262 21.71 -9.27 10.79
N ASN A 263 21.00 -9.05 11.89
CA ASN A 263 19.95 -8.03 11.98
C ASN A 263 20.48 -6.63 11.59
N GLU A 264 21.76 -6.37 11.82
CA GLU A 264 22.42 -5.10 11.48
C GLU A 264 22.61 -4.95 9.96
N LEU A 265 23.00 -6.02 9.26
CA LEU A 265 23.09 -6.02 7.81
C LEU A 265 21.70 -5.79 7.18
N ALA A 266 20.66 -6.45 7.70
CA ALA A 266 19.28 -6.23 7.24
C ALA A 266 18.79 -4.79 7.49
N LYS A 267 19.15 -4.18 8.63
CA LYS A 267 18.87 -2.76 8.91
C LYS A 267 19.59 -1.84 7.92
N CYS A 268 20.89 -2.08 7.69
CA CYS A 268 21.71 -1.29 6.77
C CYS A 268 21.17 -1.34 5.33
N CYS A 269 20.91 -2.53 4.78
CA CYS A 269 20.33 -2.67 3.45
C CYS A 269 18.97 -1.97 3.32
N ARG A 270 18.15 -2.01 4.38
CA ARG A 270 16.85 -1.31 4.39
C ARG A 270 17.01 0.21 4.39
N GLU A 271 17.94 0.74 5.18
CA GLU A 271 18.23 2.18 5.20
C GLU A 271 18.76 2.65 3.85
N LEU A 272 19.70 1.92 3.23
CA LEU A 272 20.16 2.18 1.87
C LEU A 272 18.99 2.22 0.88
N ALA A 273 18.13 1.19 0.90
CA ALA A 273 16.99 1.11 0.00
C ALA A 273 16.03 2.31 0.15
N LYS A 274 15.81 2.79 1.38
CA LYS A 274 15.01 3.98 1.69
C LYS A 274 15.66 5.26 1.16
N GLN A 275 16.96 5.47 1.39
CA GLN A 275 17.64 6.68 0.93
C GLN A 275 17.64 6.79 -0.59
N PHE A 276 17.93 5.68 -1.30
CA PHE A 276 17.80 5.64 -2.75
C PHE A 276 16.35 5.91 -3.21
N TYR A 277 15.34 5.39 -2.50
CA TYR A 277 13.94 5.68 -2.84
C TYR A 277 13.57 7.16 -2.67
N GLU A 278 14.06 7.83 -1.62
CA GLU A 278 13.82 9.27 -1.42
C GLU A 278 14.54 10.13 -2.47
N LEU A 279 15.74 9.74 -2.92
CA LEU A 279 16.40 10.38 -4.07
C LEU A 279 15.58 10.23 -5.36
N ALA A 280 15.06 9.02 -5.63
CA ALA A 280 14.19 8.80 -6.77
C ALA A 280 12.91 9.65 -6.69
N LYS A 281 12.27 9.68 -5.53
CA LYS A 281 11.05 10.46 -5.30
C LYS A 281 11.27 11.96 -5.48
N SER A 282 12.34 12.52 -4.92
CA SER A 282 12.67 13.94 -5.11
C SER A 282 13.00 14.27 -6.57
N SER A 283 13.73 13.39 -7.26
CA SER A 283 14.01 13.54 -8.69
C SER A 283 12.73 13.52 -9.51
N PHE A 284 11.80 12.60 -9.23
CA PHE A 284 10.50 12.56 -9.90
C PHE A 284 9.66 13.82 -9.64
N GLN A 285 9.65 14.32 -8.41
CA GLN A 285 8.94 15.55 -8.07
C GLN A 285 9.47 16.74 -8.89
N ILE A 286 10.79 16.87 -9.03
CA ILE A 286 11.39 17.93 -9.85
C ILE A 286 10.99 17.78 -11.31
N LEU A 287 11.06 16.57 -11.86
CA LEU A 287 10.68 16.32 -13.26
C LEU A 287 9.20 16.62 -13.50
N ALA A 288 8.32 16.23 -12.58
CA ALA A 288 6.90 16.52 -12.65
C ALA A 288 6.60 18.03 -12.54
N ALA A 289 7.35 18.77 -11.72
CA ALA A 289 7.22 20.22 -11.60
C ALA A 289 7.70 20.95 -12.86
N LEU A 290 8.77 20.45 -13.48
CA LEU A 290 9.40 21.09 -14.64
C LEU A 290 8.79 20.66 -15.97
N GLU A 291 8.04 19.55 -16.06
CA GLU A 291 7.47 19.04 -17.31
C GLU A 291 6.72 20.11 -18.12
N PRO A 292 5.81 20.92 -17.54
CA PRO A 292 5.08 21.90 -18.34
C PRO A 292 6.00 23.00 -18.89
N THR A 293 6.99 23.40 -18.08
CA THR A 293 7.97 24.44 -18.47
C THR A 293 8.90 23.92 -19.55
N PHE A 294 9.37 22.67 -19.42
CA PHE A 294 10.23 22.03 -20.41
C PHE A 294 9.49 21.80 -21.73
N SER A 295 8.25 21.29 -21.68
CA SER A 295 7.41 21.10 -22.87
C SER A 295 7.19 22.41 -23.65
N MET A 296 7.04 23.54 -22.95
CA MET A 296 6.94 24.86 -23.57
C MET A 296 8.28 25.29 -24.19
N VAL A 297 9.38 25.21 -23.44
CA VAL A 297 10.73 25.56 -23.93
C VAL A 297 11.12 24.71 -25.14
N GLN A 298 10.84 23.41 -25.14
CA GLN A 298 11.16 22.50 -26.24
C GLN A 298 10.47 22.92 -27.54
N LYS A 299 9.21 23.36 -27.48
CA LYS A 299 8.46 23.82 -28.66
C LYS A 299 8.99 25.13 -29.21
N ASN A 300 9.44 26.01 -28.33
CA ASN A 300 9.88 27.37 -28.65
C ASN A 300 11.42 27.47 -28.74
N PHE A 301 12.15 26.35 -28.82
CA PHE A 301 13.61 26.39 -28.88
C PHE A 301 14.09 26.64 -30.31
N ASP A 302 13.95 27.88 -30.77
CA ASP A 302 14.41 28.33 -32.08
C ASP A 302 15.04 29.72 -32.00
N GLN A 303 15.60 30.18 -33.12
CA GLN A 303 16.25 31.48 -33.20
C GLN A 303 15.28 32.67 -32.97
N GLN A 304 13.99 32.52 -33.30
CA GLN A 304 13.01 33.60 -33.15
C GLN A 304 12.71 33.85 -31.67
N HIS A 305 12.50 32.78 -30.90
CA HIS A 305 12.12 32.85 -29.50
C HIS A 305 13.33 33.00 -28.56
N LEU A 306 14.53 32.53 -28.93
CA LEU A 306 15.73 32.77 -28.11
C LEU A 306 16.38 34.13 -28.40
N GLY A 307 16.10 34.71 -29.56
CA GLY A 307 16.83 35.87 -30.07
C GLY A 307 18.21 35.50 -30.58
N LYS A 308 18.75 36.37 -31.46
CA LYS A 308 20.02 36.10 -32.17
C LYS A 308 21.18 35.87 -31.23
N TYR A 309 21.30 36.66 -30.15
CA TYR A 309 22.41 36.59 -29.22
C TYR A 309 22.48 35.24 -28.47
N LEU A 310 21.37 34.77 -27.90
CA LEU A 310 21.36 33.50 -27.17
C LEU A 310 21.43 32.30 -28.11
N TRP A 311 20.85 32.41 -29.31
CA TRP A 311 20.96 31.36 -30.34
C TRP A 311 22.42 31.13 -30.77
N GLU A 312 23.17 32.20 -31.05
CA GLU A 312 24.60 32.13 -31.37
C GLU A 312 25.42 31.61 -30.19
N ASN A 313 24.97 31.85 -28.95
CA ASN A 313 25.62 31.41 -27.71
C ASN A 313 24.94 30.19 -27.06
N LYS A 314 24.29 29.32 -27.84
CA LYS A 314 23.52 28.17 -27.32
C LYS A 314 24.31 27.22 -26.42
N PHE A 315 25.64 27.16 -26.56
CA PHE A 315 26.53 26.36 -25.71
C PHE A 315 26.37 26.68 -24.21
N ARG A 316 25.93 27.90 -23.88
CA ARG A 316 25.67 28.32 -22.49
C ARG A 316 24.55 27.51 -21.83
N PHE A 317 23.63 26.98 -22.63
CA PHE A 317 22.56 26.09 -22.14
C PHE A 317 23.02 24.65 -21.92
N SER A 318 24.26 24.29 -22.27
CA SER A 318 24.78 22.94 -22.08
C SER A 318 24.72 22.52 -20.61
N GLN A 319 25.04 23.42 -19.67
CA GLN A 319 24.96 23.11 -18.24
C GLN A 319 23.51 22.90 -17.77
N VAL A 320 22.55 23.67 -18.31
CA VAL A 320 21.11 23.52 -18.03
C VAL A 320 20.65 22.11 -18.43
N PHE A 321 20.98 21.72 -19.66
CA PHE A 321 20.61 20.41 -20.19
C PHE A 321 21.33 19.26 -19.50
N GLN A 322 22.59 19.44 -19.10
CA GLN A 322 23.34 18.46 -18.32
C GLN A 322 22.72 18.25 -16.94
N ASN A 323 22.39 19.32 -16.22
CA ASN A 323 21.74 19.25 -14.92
C ASN A 323 20.38 18.55 -15.01
N PHE A 324 19.55 18.91 -16.00
CA PHE A 324 18.25 18.25 -16.21
C PHE A 324 18.41 16.76 -16.54
N LYS A 325 19.36 16.42 -17.42
CA LYS A 325 19.68 15.02 -17.73
C LYS A 325 20.11 14.26 -16.48
N GLN A 326 20.94 14.86 -15.63
CA GLN A 326 21.39 14.23 -14.39
C GLN A 326 20.23 13.95 -13.43
N VAL A 327 19.21 14.80 -13.37
CA VAL A 327 17.98 14.51 -12.60
C VAL A 327 17.24 13.28 -13.17
N CYS A 328 17.14 13.16 -14.50
CA CYS A 328 16.55 11.98 -15.15
C CYS A 328 17.35 10.70 -14.89
N ASP A 329 18.68 10.79 -14.93
CA ASP A 329 19.58 9.66 -14.69
C ASP A 329 19.55 9.23 -13.21
N ASN A 330 19.47 10.19 -12.28
CA ASN A 330 19.30 9.93 -10.84
C ASN A 330 18.00 9.20 -10.54
N LEU A 331 16.86 9.62 -11.13
CA LEU A 331 15.58 8.91 -10.95
C LEU A 331 15.71 7.41 -11.24
N ASN A 332 16.23 7.07 -12.43
CA ASN A 332 16.34 5.68 -12.86
C ASN A 332 17.37 4.89 -12.04
N SER A 333 18.55 5.48 -11.82
CA SER A 333 19.64 4.82 -11.08
C SER A 333 19.24 4.58 -9.62
N SER A 334 18.65 5.58 -8.96
CA SER A 334 18.22 5.46 -7.58
C SER A 334 17.06 4.45 -7.41
N LEU A 335 16.11 4.37 -8.36
CA LEU A 335 15.09 3.31 -8.33
C LEU A 335 15.71 1.91 -8.47
N PHE A 336 16.67 1.75 -9.39
CA PHE A 336 17.39 0.48 -9.56
C PHE A 336 18.13 0.06 -8.30
N TRP A 337 18.89 0.98 -7.67
CA TRP A 337 19.62 0.67 -6.44
C TRP A 337 18.69 0.43 -5.25
N SER A 338 17.56 1.15 -5.17
CA SER A 338 16.54 0.89 -4.15
C SER A 338 15.97 -0.52 -4.31
N ARG A 339 15.59 -0.93 -5.53
CA ARG A 339 15.13 -2.29 -5.85
C ARG A 339 16.13 -3.34 -5.38
N THR A 340 17.38 -3.24 -5.82
CA THR A 340 18.43 -4.22 -5.53
C THR A 340 18.64 -4.40 -4.02
N ASN A 341 18.64 -3.31 -3.25
CA ASN A 341 18.78 -3.40 -1.80
C ASN A 341 17.52 -4.01 -1.14
N TYR A 342 16.30 -3.70 -1.61
CA TYR A 342 15.09 -4.37 -1.12
C TYR A 342 15.03 -5.85 -1.48
N GLU A 343 15.48 -6.25 -2.68
CA GLU A 343 15.56 -7.67 -3.07
C GLU A 343 16.54 -8.44 -2.19
N SER A 344 17.68 -7.85 -1.84
CA SER A 344 18.64 -8.49 -0.93
C SER A 344 18.02 -8.86 0.42
N LEU A 345 17.02 -8.08 0.88
CA LEU A 345 16.30 -8.35 2.13
C LEU A 345 15.37 -9.57 2.04
N LEU A 346 15.03 -10.04 0.84
CA LEU A 346 14.21 -11.24 0.61
C LEU A 346 15.05 -12.51 0.41
N GLU A 347 16.38 -12.40 0.40
CA GLU A 347 17.27 -13.57 0.35
C GLU A 347 17.11 -14.43 1.61
N LYS A 348 17.27 -15.76 1.47
CA LYS A 348 17.07 -16.74 2.55
C LYS A 348 17.83 -16.41 3.84
N SER A 349 19.02 -15.81 3.72
CA SER A 349 19.88 -15.43 4.85
C SER A 349 19.32 -14.25 5.66
N LEU A 350 18.66 -13.30 5.02
CA LEU A 350 18.17 -12.06 5.65
C LEU A 350 16.67 -12.09 5.93
N ILE A 351 15.90 -12.95 5.27
CA ILE A 351 14.46 -13.04 5.49
C ILE A 351 14.12 -13.58 6.89
N LEU A 352 14.90 -14.55 7.40
CA LEU A 352 14.71 -15.13 8.74
C LEU A 352 14.94 -14.11 9.86
N SER A 353 15.76 -13.09 9.60
CA SER A 353 16.02 -12.00 10.53
C SER A 353 14.87 -10.97 10.59
N GLN A 354 13.84 -11.15 9.76
CA GLN A 354 12.76 -10.19 9.57
C GLN A 354 11.41 -10.84 9.88
N GLY A 355 10.62 -10.20 10.76
CA GLY A 355 9.25 -10.63 11.01
C GLY A 355 8.35 -10.48 9.76
N SER A 356 7.32 -11.31 9.67
CA SER A 356 6.39 -11.41 8.53
C SER A 356 5.77 -10.08 8.09
N ARG A 357 5.38 -9.23 9.04
CA ARG A 357 4.88 -7.87 8.74
C ARG A 357 5.90 -7.02 7.97
N ARG A 358 7.19 -7.11 8.31
CA ARG A 358 8.25 -6.36 7.62
C ARG A 358 8.51 -6.93 6.23
N VAL A 359 8.48 -8.24 6.09
CA VAL A 359 8.60 -8.92 4.79
C VAL A 359 7.47 -8.46 3.86
N ASN A 360 6.22 -8.44 4.34
CA ASN A 360 5.09 -7.92 3.56
C ASN A 360 5.30 -6.46 3.12
N GLN A 361 5.75 -5.58 4.03
CA GLN A 361 6.06 -4.18 3.67
C GLN A 361 7.14 -4.06 2.60
N ILE A 362 8.16 -4.93 2.63
CA ILE A 362 9.23 -4.97 1.62
C ILE A 362 8.66 -5.44 0.28
N VAL A 363 7.86 -6.50 0.26
CA VAL A 363 7.22 -7.01 -0.95
C VAL A 363 6.32 -5.94 -1.58
N LEU A 364 5.50 -5.26 -0.78
CA LEU A 364 4.64 -4.16 -1.28
C LEU A 364 5.47 -3.00 -1.84
N ARG A 365 6.58 -2.64 -1.19
CA ARG A 365 7.49 -1.61 -1.70
C ARG A 365 8.15 -2.03 -3.02
N LEU A 366 8.56 -3.29 -3.13
CA LEU A 366 9.11 -3.84 -4.37
C LEU A 366 8.07 -3.85 -5.48
N LEU A 367 6.82 -4.23 -5.21
CA LEU A 367 5.73 -4.14 -6.18
C LEU A 367 5.62 -2.72 -6.74
N ASP A 368 5.64 -1.70 -5.89
CA ASP A 368 5.58 -0.30 -6.33
C ASP A 368 6.79 0.09 -7.21
N ILE A 369 8.01 -0.27 -6.79
CA ILE A 369 9.23 0.04 -7.56
C ILE A 369 9.22 -0.68 -8.91
N TYR A 370 8.84 -1.96 -8.94
CA TYR A 370 8.74 -2.74 -10.17
C TYR A 370 7.67 -2.18 -11.12
N LYS A 371 6.51 -1.76 -10.62
CA LYS A 371 5.48 -1.08 -11.42
C LYS A 371 6.05 0.17 -12.09
N ILE A 372 6.77 1.02 -11.34
CA ILE A 372 7.38 2.24 -11.87
C ILE A 372 8.46 1.91 -12.92
N LEU A 373 9.33 0.94 -12.64
CA LEU A 373 10.37 0.50 -13.59
C LEU A 373 9.76 -0.13 -14.86
N SER A 374 8.59 -0.76 -14.77
CA SER A 374 7.90 -1.37 -15.91
C SER A 374 7.40 -0.35 -16.95
N VAL A 375 7.18 0.90 -16.52
CA VAL A 375 6.79 2.02 -17.40
C VAL A 375 7.98 2.92 -17.78
N SER A 376 9.18 2.67 -17.23
CA SER A 376 10.35 3.49 -17.52
C SER A 376 10.97 3.09 -18.87
N PRO A 377 11.04 3.99 -19.86
CA PRO A 377 11.60 3.70 -21.17
C PRO A 377 13.12 3.49 -21.11
N SER A 378 13.77 4.02 -20.07
CA SER A 378 15.20 3.81 -19.83
C SER A 378 15.54 2.37 -19.45
N TYR A 379 14.55 1.58 -19.00
CA TYR A 379 14.74 0.21 -18.56
C TYR A 379 13.91 -0.77 -19.41
N LYS A 380 14.45 -1.16 -20.57
CA LYS A 380 13.76 -1.98 -21.59
C LYS A 380 13.25 -3.32 -21.06
N GLU A 381 13.90 -3.89 -20.04
CA GLU A 381 13.52 -5.17 -19.44
C GLU A 381 12.49 -5.03 -18.31
N GLY A 382 12.07 -3.82 -17.95
CA GLY A 382 11.22 -3.56 -16.78
C GLY A 382 9.91 -4.33 -16.75
N LYS A 383 9.26 -4.51 -17.89
CA LYS A 383 8.02 -5.30 -17.99
C LYS A 383 8.28 -6.79 -17.74
N LYS A 384 9.35 -7.33 -18.31
CA LYS A 384 9.73 -8.74 -18.12
C LYS A 384 10.12 -8.98 -16.67
N ASP A 385 10.99 -8.14 -16.13
CA ASP A 385 11.43 -8.16 -14.73
C ASP A 385 10.26 -8.11 -13.74
N TYR A 386 9.26 -7.28 -14.01
CA TYR A 386 8.06 -7.21 -13.18
C TYR A 386 7.26 -8.52 -13.22
N LYS A 387 7.07 -9.12 -14.40
CA LYS A 387 6.39 -10.42 -14.53
C LYS A 387 7.18 -11.54 -13.82
N ASP A 388 8.50 -11.56 -13.98
CA ASP A 388 9.38 -12.52 -13.33
C ASP A 388 9.33 -12.36 -11.79
N PHE A 389 9.30 -11.13 -11.30
CA PHE A 389 9.07 -10.84 -9.89
C PHE A 389 7.71 -11.34 -9.39
N LEU A 390 6.62 -11.08 -10.11
CA LEU A 390 5.28 -11.57 -9.76
C LEU A 390 5.22 -13.10 -9.72
N ALA A 391 5.88 -13.79 -10.67
CA ALA A 391 5.97 -15.24 -10.67
C ALA A 391 6.72 -15.78 -9.44
N ARG A 392 7.85 -15.15 -9.07
CA ARG A 392 8.59 -15.48 -7.83
C ARG A 392 7.73 -15.24 -6.58
N MET A 393 7.00 -14.13 -6.52
CA MET A 393 6.13 -13.81 -5.40
C MET A 393 4.93 -14.75 -5.29
N LYS A 394 4.35 -15.21 -6.39
CA LYS A 394 3.28 -16.21 -6.39
C LYS A 394 3.73 -17.49 -5.66
N SER A 395 4.92 -18.00 -5.99
CA SER A 395 5.51 -19.16 -5.31
C SER A 395 5.85 -18.86 -3.84
N PHE A 396 6.26 -17.63 -3.53
CA PHE A 396 6.58 -17.20 -2.16
C PHE A 396 5.35 -17.10 -1.25
N CYS A 397 4.21 -16.65 -1.76
CA CYS A 397 3.02 -16.33 -0.97
C CYS A 397 2.06 -17.52 -0.80
N ASN A 398 2.15 -18.52 -1.69
CA ASN A 398 1.23 -19.65 -1.69
C ASN A 398 1.27 -20.40 -0.36
N GLY A 399 0.10 -20.55 0.28
CA GLY A 399 -0.05 -21.20 1.59
C GLY A 399 0.52 -20.44 2.79
N ARG A 400 1.10 -19.24 2.60
CA ARG A 400 1.69 -18.44 3.69
C ARG A 400 0.93 -17.17 3.99
N ASN A 401 0.45 -16.46 2.97
CA ASN A 401 -0.28 -15.21 3.17
C ASN A 401 -1.40 -15.10 2.13
N PRO A 402 -2.67 -15.38 2.51
CA PRO A 402 -3.78 -15.42 1.57
C PRO A 402 -4.08 -14.05 0.95
N PHE A 403 -3.93 -12.96 1.71
CA PHE A 403 -4.16 -11.60 1.22
C PHE A 403 -3.12 -11.17 0.20
N LEU A 404 -1.84 -11.43 0.48
CA LEU A 404 -0.77 -11.14 -0.47
C LEU A 404 -0.88 -12.03 -1.71
N ASN A 405 -1.24 -13.31 -1.54
CA ASN A 405 -1.47 -14.21 -2.67
C ASN A 405 -2.58 -13.66 -3.59
N ARG A 406 -3.72 -13.24 -3.02
CA ARG A 406 -4.81 -12.59 -3.77
C ARG A 406 -4.35 -11.35 -4.55
N LEU A 407 -3.55 -10.47 -3.91
CA LEU A 407 -2.96 -9.32 -4.60
C LEU A 407 -2.08 -9.75 -5.78
N ILE A 408 -1.17 -10.69 -5.57
CA ILE A 408 -0.25 -11.14 -6.63
C ILE A 408 -1.02 -11.76 -7.80
N PHE A 409 -2.08 -12.52 -7.56
CA PHE A 409 -2.94 -13.03 -8.62
C PHE A 409 -3.63 -11.92 -9.42
N GLN A 410 -4.12 -10.88 -8.74
CA GLN A 410 -4.70 -9.71 -9.39
C GLN A 410 -3.66 -8.95 -10.22
N GLU A 411 -2.48 -8.70 -9.65
CA GLU A 411 -1.37 -8.03 -10.34
C GLU A 411 -0.88 -8.80 -11.56
N ILE A 412 -0.83 -10.13 -11.51
CA ILE A 412 -0.49 -10.97 -12.68
C ILE A 412 -1.52 -10.75 -13.80
N ALA A 413 -2.81 -10.72 -13.47
CA ALA A 413 -3.86 -10.47 -14.46
C ALA A 413 -3.74 -9.07 -15.08
N TRP A 414 -3.36 -8.06 -14.29
CA TRP A 414 -3.21 -6.69 -14.76
C TRP A 414 -1.89 -6.43 -15.50
N ALA A 415 -0.81 -7.15 -15.17
CA ALA A 415 0.50 -6.98 -15.78
C ALA A 415 0.53 -7.31 -17.28
N ASP A 416 -0.46 -8.07 -17.78
CA ASP A 416 -0.62 -8.35 -19.20
C ASP A 416 -1.22 -7.16 -19.97
N ASN A 417 -1.91 -6.24 -19.30
CA ASN A 417 -2.54 -5.07 -19.91
C ASN A 417 -2.11 -3.74 -19.24
N PRO A 418 -1.12 -3.02 -19.82
CA PRO A 418 -0.61 -1.77 -19.25
C PRO A 418 -1.68 -0.70 -19.01
N SER A 419 -2.69 -0.61 -19.89
CA SER A 419 -3.79 0.34 -19.74
C SER A 419 -4.68 0.01 -18.55
N GLU A 420 -4.86 -1.28 -18.26
CA GLU A 420 -5.58 -1.71 -17.07
C GLU A 420 -4.80 -1.40 -15.79
N LEU A 421 -3.49 -1.65 -15.78
CA LEU A 421 -2.61 -1.33 -14.66
C LEU A 421 -2.64 0.18 -14.33
N GLN A 422 -2.56 1.05 -15.35
CA GLN A 422 -2.66 2.51 -15.18
C GLN A 422 -4.05 2.97 -14.72
N LYS A 423 -5.12 2.29 -15.15
CA LYS A 423 -6.48 2.57 -14.69
C LYS A 423 -6.66 2.22 -13.21
N ARG A 424 -6.04 1.13 -12.76
CA ARG A 424 -6.07 0.73 -11.34
C ARG A 424 -5.19 1.62 -10.49
N TYR A 425 -4.03 2.05 -11.00
CA TYR A 425 -3.06 2.89 -10.31
C TYR A 425 -2.95 4.30 -10.93
N PRO A 426 -3.82 5.26 -10.55
CA PRO A 426 -3.80 6.63 -11.10
C PRO A 426 -2.46 7.35 -10.96
N ASN A 427 -1.74 7.12 -9.85
CA ASN A 427 -0.40 7.70 -9.66
C ASN A 427 0.62 7.10 -10.63
N LEU A 428 0.48 5.82 -11.01
CA LEU A 428 1.33 5.19 -12.03
C LEU A 428 1.07 5.79 -13.40
N LYS A 429 -0.18 6.17 -13.69
CA LYS A 429 -0.53 6.90 -14.92
C LYS A 429 0.23 8.24 -15.01
N ILE A 430 0.23 9.04 -13.94
CA ILE A 430 1.01 10.29 -13.88
C ILE A 430 2.51 10.01 -14.12
N VAL A 431 3.03 8.96 -13.50
CA VAL A 431 4.44 8.56 -13.69
C VAL A 431 4.70 8.18 -15.14
N SER A 432 3.86 7.37 -15.78
CA SER A 432 3.99 6.99 -17.20
C SER A 432 3.85 8.20 -18.12
N ASP A 433 2.88 9.08 -17.90
CA ASP A 433 2.66 10.29 -18.70
C ASP A 433 3.91 11.19 -18.72
N ILE A 434 4.69 11.23 -17.63
CA ILE A 434 5.94 12.01 -17.58
C ILE A 434 7.13 11.16 -18.07
N VAL A 435 7.35 10.00 -17.45
CA VAL A 435 8.57 9.20 -17.61
C VAL A 435 8.61 8.48 -18.96
N GLU A 436 7.48 7.96 -19.42
CA GLU A 436 7.37 7.23 -20.69
C GLU A 436 7.15 8.19 -21.86
N ALA A 437 6.21 9.13 -21.73
CA ALA A 437 5.82 9.96 -22.87
C ALA A 437 6.68 11.22 -23.07
N LYS A 438 7.21 11.83 -21.99
CA LYS A 438 7.89 13.14 -22.08
C LYS A 438 9.41 13.05 -22.00
N ILE A 439 9.95 12.32 -21.01
CA ILE A 439 11.40 12.22 -20.79
C ILE A 439 12.17 11.79 -22.04
N PRO A 440 11.76 10.79 -22.84
CA PRO A 440 12.49 10.42 -24.06
C PRO A 440 12.59 11.57 -25.07
N GLY A 441 11.49 12.33 -25.25
CA GLY A 441 11.47 13.51 -26.09
C GLY A 441 12.43 14.58 -25.58
N PHE A 442 12.46 14.80 -24.26
CA PHE A 442 13.35 15.75 -23.61
C PHE A 442 14.82 15.35 -23.75
N LEU A 443 15.15 14.08 -23.51
CA LEU A 443 16.52 13.56 -23.67
C LEU A 443 16.97 13.60 -25.13
N ASN A 444 16.07 13.34 -26.08
CA ASN A 444 16.38 13.46 -27.50
C ASN A 444 16.66 14.93 -27.88
N PHE A 445 15.81 15.84 -27.43
CA PHE A 445 15.99 17.28 -27.62
C PHE A 445 17.33 17.79 -27.05
N ILE A 446 17.73 17.32 -25.87
CA ILE A 446 19.03 17.63 -25.28
C ILE A 446 20.18 17.09 -26.14
N ARG A 447 20.05 15.88 -26.70
CA ARG A 447 21.08 15.30 -27.56
C ARG A 447 21.25 16.06 -28.87
N THR A 448 20.17 16.56 -29.46
CA THR A 448 20.21 17.30 -30.74
C THR A 448 20.72 18.73 -30.59
N ASN A 449 20.61 19.32 -29.39
CA ASN A 449 20.95 20.72 -29.13
C ASN A 449 22.17 20.90 -28.22
N LYS A 450 23.01 19.87 -28.10
CA LYS A 450 24.26 19.90 -27.35
C LYS A 450 25.40 20.62 -28.05
#